data_AF-A0A178MZI2-F1
#
_entry.id   AF-A0A178MZI2-F1
#
_cell.length_a   1.000
_cell.length_b   1.000
_cell.length_c   1.000
_cell.angle_alpha   90.00
_cell.angle_beta   90.00
_cell.angle_gamma   90.00
#
_symmetry.space_group_name_H-M   'P 1'
#
loop_
_entity.id
_entity.type
_entity.pdbx_description
1 polymer ?
#
loop_
_entity_poly.entity_id
_entity_poly.type
_entity_poly.pdbx_seq_one_letter_code
_entity_poly.pdbx_strand_id
1 'polypeptide(L)'
;MDLFQLMAKDDDLKAKAFERLKGIVALYDADDDAQQDEAMTRAINFCGMEWDGYRPGIEALIAHLEPSLSEAALVARLREEAAQPGAMIRAAREARSAAKRLPPECESVVARYGSLEAALGPTPWEQVFIDSAKPLVKDSGPHAPILGWNDLQSPVCAAIQKALSSECPLPETIADARAEVLTWEDRARELAILATISEGAALPTACLARMGIALAFWRSELPVCNQADFEARLDYWTNRGGDISGYGVLARDFHRLAEQGGIKPAGAETTKDRCRRLKAANPGWSLARIAQEVGISRQAVHKHLKAL
;
A
#
# COMPACT_ATOMS: atom_id res chain seq x y z
N MET A 1 35.89 -17.69 67.24
CA MET A 1 35.42 -17.67 65.85
C MET A 1 36.57 -18.11 64.97
N ASP A 2 36.35 -19.12 64.15
CA ASP A 2 37.36 -19.72 63.26
C ASP A 2 37.55 -18.87 61.99
N LEU A 3 38.78 -18.78 61.48
CA LEU A 3 39.15 -17.98 60.31
C LEU A 3 38.33 -18.39 59.06
N PHE A 4 38.07 -19.70 58.92
CA PHE A 4 37.26 -20.24 57.84
C PHE A 4 35.77 -19.83 57.92
N GLN A 5 35.24 -19.62 59.14
CA GLN A 5 33.86 -19.12 59.32
C GLN A 5 33.74 -17.62 58.99
N LEU A 6 34.80 -16.85 59.20
CA LEU A 6 34.89 -15.44 58.81
C LEU A 6 35.01 -15.29 57.29
N MET A 7 35.83 -16.13 56.63
CA MET A 7 35.97 -16.13 55.16
C MET A 7 34.69 -16.57 54.45
N ALA A 8 34.05 -17.66 54.90
CA ALA A 8 32.78 -18.12 54.31
C ALA A 8 31.65 -17.09 54.46
N LYS A 9 31.67 -16.29 55.53
CA LYS A 9 30.72 -15.20 55.75
C LYS A 9 31.00 -14.00 54.83
N ASP A 10 32.26 -13.73 54.53
CA ASP A 10 32.67 -12.64 53.61
C ASP A 10 32.29 -12.96 52.16
N ASP A 11 32.44 -14.21 51.74
CA ASP A 11 32.06 -14.66 50.39
C ASP A 11 30.53 -14.63 50.16
N ASP A 12 29.73 -15.00 51.17
CA ASP A 12 28.26 -14.91 51.11
C ASP A 12 27.75 -13.46 51.05
N LEU A 13 28.43 -12.53 51.75
CA LEU A 13 28.10 -11.11 51.71
C LEU A 13 28.40 -10.51 50.33
N LYS A 14 29.54 -10.86 49.72
CA LYS A 14 29.89 -10.41 48.36
C LYS A 14 28.92 -10.94 47.30
N ALA A 15 28.53 -12.22 47.39
CA ALA A 15 27.55 -12.79 46.48
C ALA A 15 26.20 -12.04 46.53
N LYS A 16 25.73 -11.72 47.75
CA LYS A 16 24.51 -10.91 47.95
C LYS A 16 24.65 -9.48 47.42
N ALA A 17 25.82 -8.88 47.54
CA ALA A 17 26.09 -7.56 46.99
C ALA A 17 26.03 -7.56 45.45
N PHE A 18 26.58 -8.58 44.80
CA PHE A 18 26.48 -8.74 43.34
C PHE A 18 25.04 -8.96 42.87
N GLU A 19 24.29 -9.85 43.52
CA GLU A 19 22.86 -10.07 43.18
C GLU A 19 22.03 -8.80 43.37
N ARG A 20 22.32 -8.02 44.42
CA ARG A 20 21.65 -6.74 44.65
C ARG A 20 22.00 -5.73 43.56
N LEU A 21 23.26 -5.58 43.19
CA LEU A 21 23.66 -4.66 42.12
C LEU A 21 23.08 -5.09 40.77
N LYS A 22 23.12 -6.39 40.46
CA LYS A 22 22.49 -6.97 39.28
C LYS A 22 20.99 -6.66 39.22
N GLY A 23 20.28 -6.82 40.35
CA GLY A 23 18.87 -6.48 40.46
C GLY A 23 18.58 -4.99 40.26
N ILE A 24 19.47 -4.10 40.70
CA ILE A 24 19.34 -2.66 40.45
C ILE A 24 19.58 -2.35 38.96
N VAL A 25 20.63 -2.89 38.35
CA VAL A 25 20.94 -2.66 36.93
C VAL A 25 19.87 -3.22 36.00
N ALA A 26 19.21 -4.33 36.37
CA ALA A 26 18.08 -4.86 35.62
C ALA A 26 16.93 -3.84 35.45
N LEU A 27 16.78 -2.90 36.39
CA LEU A 27 15.78 -1.82 36.31
C LEU A 27 16.15 -0.72 35.29
N TYR A 28 17.35 -0.74 34.71
CA TYR A 28 17.71 0.22 33.66
C TYR A 28 16.92 -0.03 32.38
N ASP A 29 16.38 -1.23 32.20
CA ASP A 29 15.49 -1.60 31.10
C ASP A 29 14.00 -1.39 31.43
N ALA A 30 13.66 -0.86 32.62
CA ALA A 30 12.27 -0.64 33.02
C ALA A 30 11.58 0.41 32.14
N ASP A 31 10.30 0.21 31.81
CA ASP A 31 9.50 1.05 30.89
C ASP A 31 9.28 2.50 31.34
N ASP A 32 9.46 2.78 32.64
CA ASP A 32 9.30 4.10 33.24
C ASP A 32 10.65 4.83 33.40
N ASP A 33 10.73 6.05 32.85
CA ASP A 33 11.92 6.89 32.92
C ASP A 33 12.28 7.24 34.36
N ALA A 34 11.29 7.46 35.23
CA ALA A 34 11.54 7.79 36.64
C ALA A 34 12.13 6.59 37.41
N GLN A 35 11.64 5.38 37.13
CA GLN A 35 12.19 4.15 37.69
C GLN A 35 13.65 3.91 37.25
N GLN A 36 14.00 4.23 36.01
CA GLN A 36 15.38 4.16 35.52
C GLN A 36 16.30 5.15 36.26
N ASP A 37 15.87 6.40 36.43
CA ASP A 37 16.67 7.43 37.10
C ASP A 37 16.86 7.12 38.60
N GLU A 38 15.83 6.57 39.24
CA GLU A 38 15.90 6.09 40.62
C GLU A 38 16.85 4.89 40.74
N ALA A 39 16.79 3.94 39.79
CA ALA A 39 17.70 2.80 39.75
C ALA A 39 19.16 3.26 39.58
N MET A 40 19.42 4.24 38.71
CA MET A 40 20.76 4.82 38.54
C MET A 40 21.28 5.43 39.85
N THR A 41 20.44 6.22 40.52
CA THR A 41 20.78 6.84 41.80
C THR A 41 21.08 5.78 42.87
N ARG A 42 20.26 4.72 42.93
CA ARG A 42 20.47 3.57 43.82
C ARG A 42 21.77 2.84 43.51
N ALA A 43 22.10 2.64 42.24
CA ALA A 43 23.33 1.96 41.83
C ALA A 43 24.57 2.80 42.16
N ILE A 44 24.55 4.11 41.90
CA ILE A 44 25.66 5.03 42.27
C ILE A 44 25.93 4.98 43.77
N ASN A 45 24.87 5.11 44.58
CA ASN A 45 25.00 5.08 46.04
C ASN A 45 25.48 3.71 46.55
N PHE A 46 24.90 2.63 46.04
CA PHE A 46 25.26 1.28 46.44
C PHE A 46 26.71 0.95 46.06
N CYS A 47 27.13 1.29 44.83
CA CYS A 47 28.50 1.08 44.40
C CYS A 47 29.51 1.96 45.14
N GLY A 48 29.12 3.18 45.52
CA GLY A 48 29.93 4.05 46.37
C GLY A 48 30.17 3.48 47.76
N MET A 49 29.23 2.71 48.31
CA MET A 49 29.37 2.07 49.62
C MET A 49 30.21 0.80 49.59
N GLU A 50 30.06 -0.04 48.56
CA GLU A 50 30.65 -1.39 48.52
C GLU A 50 31.97 -1.46 47.75
N TRP A 51 32.18 -0.56 46.76
CA TRP A 51 33.33 -0.61 45.84
C TRP A 51 34.00 0.76 45.62
N ASP A 52 33.77 1.74 46.50
CA ASP A 52 34.37 3.08 46.44
C ASP A 52 34.12 3.85 45.13
N GLY A 53 33.02 3.53 44.44
CA GLY A 53 32.58 4.28 43.28
C GLY A 53 31.75 3.47 42.31
N TYR A 54 31.00 4.18 41.46
CA TYR A 54 30.11 3.57 40.49
C TYR A 54 30.84 2.64 39.51
N ARG A 55 31.88 3.16 38.85
CA ARG A 55 32.66 2.40 37.85
C ARG A 55 33.33 1.15 38.45
N PRO A 56 34.08 1.22 39.57
CA PRO A 56 34.61 0.03 40.22
C PRO A 56 33.55 -1.02 40.57
N GLY A 57 32.36 -0.60 41.02
CA GLY A 57 31.26 -1.53 41.30
C GLY A 57 30.72 -2.24 40.05
N ILE A 58 30.60 -1.51 38.93
CA ILE A 58 30.20 -2.12 37.65
C ILE A 58 31.32 -3.04 37.10
N GLU A 59 32.59 -2.65 37.21
CA GLU A 59 33.74 -3.50 36.83
C GLU A 59 33.82 -4.79 37.67
N ALA A 60 33.52 -4.70 38.98
CA ALA A 60 33.42 -5.87 39.86
C ALA A 60 32.26 -6.79 39.47
N LEU A 61 31.10 -6.23 39.11
CA LEU A 61 29.97 -7.01 38.59
C LEU A 61 30.31 -7.70 37.26
N ILE A 62 31.01 -7.01 36.35
CA ILE A 62 31.48 -7.59 35.10
C ILE A 62 32.37 -8.81 35.38
N ALA A 63 33.39 -8.66 36.22
CA ALA A 63 34.31 -9.74 36.57
C ALA A 63 33.58 -10.93 37.22
N HIS A 64 32.52 -10.68 37.98
CA HIS A 64 31.67 -11.72 38.57
C HIS A 64 30.83 -12.48 37.52
N LEU A 65 30.33 -11.79 36.50
CA LEU A 65 29.45 -12.36 35.46
C LEU A 65 30.20 -12.94 34.26
N GLU A 66 31.44 -12.51 34.01
CA GLU A 66 32.27 -12.91 32.85
C GLU A 66 32.48 -14.43 32.70
N PRO A 67 32.56 -15.25 33.76
CA PRO A 67 32.62 -16.71 33.64
C PRO A 67 31.35 -17.35 33.05
N SER A 68 30.23 -16.62 33.00
CA SER A 68 28.94 -17.14 32.55
C SER A 68 28.64 -16.78 31.09
N LEU A 69 28.58 -17.80 30.22
CA LEU A 69 28.22 -17.63 28.81
C LEU A 69 26.79 -17.10 28.61
N SER A 70 25.86 -17.38 29.53
CA SER A 70 24.47 -16.90 29.43
C SER A 70 24.34 -15.40 29.66
N GLU A 71 25.36 -14.76 30.24
CA GLU A 71 25.35 -13.34 30.62
C GLU A 71 26.20 -12.49 29.67
N ALA A 72 26.74 -13.07 28.59
CA ALA A 72 27.68 -12.38 27.69
C ALA A 72 27.13 -11.07 27.10
N ALA A 73 25.83 -11.03 26.77
CA ALA A 73 25.16 -9.83 26.28
C ALA A 73 25.04 -8.74 27.36
N LEU A 74 24.73 -9.12 28.60
CA LEU A 74 24.69 -8.20 29.73
C LEU A 74 26.09 -7.66 30.04
N VAL A 75 27.12 -8.52 30.05
CA VAL A 75 28.52 -8.13 30.25
C VAL A 75 28.98 -7.09 29.21
N ALA A 76 28.61 -7.27 27.94
CA ALA A 76 28.93 -6.28 26.90
C ALA A 76 28.30 -4.91 27.20
N ARG A 77 27.02 -4.87 27.62
CA ARG A 77 26.32 -3.64 28.01
C ARG A 77 26.90 -2.99 29.26
N LEU A 78 27.28 -3.80 30.27
CA LEU A 78 27.92 -3.31 31.49
C LEU A 78 29.29 -2.68 31.22
N ARG A 79 30.07 -3.20 30.26
CA ARG A 79 31.36 -2.59 29.88
C ARG A 79 31.18 -1.18 29.31
N GLU A 80 30.13 -0.97 28.52
CA GLU A 80 29.77 0.36 28.03
C GLU A 80 29.30 1.26 29.17
N GLU A 81 28.48 0.74 30.09
CA GLU A 81 28.01 1.46 31.29
C GLU A 81 29.18 1.88 32.21
N ALA A 82 30.18 1.02 32.39
CA ALA A 82 31.38 1.33 33.18
C ALA A 82 32.23 2.44 32.53
N ALA A 83 32.30 2.46 31.20
CA ALA A 83 33.02 3.48 30.45
C ALA A 83 32.24 4.81 30.40
N GLN A 84 30.91 4.74 30.31
CA GLN A 84 30.01 5.88 30.20
C GLN A 84 28.75 5.67 31.05
N PRO A 85 28.73 6.18 32.30
CA PRO A 85 27.56 6.09 33.16
C PRO A 85 26.26 6.58 32.47
N GLY A 86 25.19 5.81 32.61
CA GLY A 86 23.89 5.98 31.99
C GLY A 86 23.78 5.50 30.54
N ALA A 87 24.79 4.86 29.95
CA ALA A 87 24.74 4.36 28.56
C ALA A 87 23.61 3.34 28.36
N MET A 88 23.43 2.41 29.29
CA MET A 88 22.36 1.41 29.22
C MET A 88 20.97 2.05 29.26
N ILE A 89 20.77 3.09 30.10
CA ILE A 89 19.50 3.83 30.18
C ILE A 89 19.25 4.62 28.90
N ARG A 90 20.27 5.30 28.34
CA ARG A 90 20.16 6.01 27.06
C ARG A 90 19.79 5.05 25.93
N ALA A 91 20.48 3.91 25.83
CA ALA A 91 20.19 2.89 24.82
C ALA A 91 18.77 2.32 24.97
N ALA A 92 18.30 2.06 26.20
CA ALA A 92 16.94 1.60 26.46
C ALA A 92 15.89 2.66 26.03
N ARG A 93 16.12 3.93 26.36
CA ARG A 93 15.25 5.05 25.94
C ARG A 93 15.24 5.23 24.43
N GLU A 94 16.40 5.16 23.78
CA GLU A 94 16.52 5.23 22.32
C GLU A 94 15.78 4.06 21.65
N ALA A 95 15.97 2.83 22.12
CA ALA A 95 15.26 1.66 21.63
C ALA A 95 13.73 1.80 21.77
N ARG A 96 13.25 2.28 22.93
CA ARG A 96 11.82 2.59 23.12
C ARG A 96 11.34 3.69 22.19
N SER A 97 12.13 4.75 22.01
CA SER A 97 11.76 5.84 21.11
C SER A 97 11.69 5.38 19.66
N ALA A 98 12.60 4.50 19.24
CA ALA A 98 12.62 3.91 17.91
C ALA A 98 11.44 2.95 17.72
N ALA A 99 11.09 2.15 18.73
CA ALA A 99 9.92 1.27 18.71
C ALA A 99 8.60 2.06 18.65
N LYS A 100 8.57 3.30 19.15
CA LYS A 100 7.41 4.21 19.08
C LYS A 100 7.33 4.99 17.76
N ARG A 101 8.37 4.98 16.92
CA ARG A 101 8.34 5.66 15.62
C ARG A 101 7.50 4.84 14.65
N LEU A 102 6.68 5.54 13.89
CA LEU A 102 5.94 4.92 12.81
C LEU A 102 6.92 4.49 11.71
N PRO A 103 6.65 3.38 11.00
CA PRO A 103 7.38 3.08 9.78
C PRO A 103 7.35 4.28 8.81
N PRO A 104 8.41 4.57 8.05
CA PRO A 104 8.49 5.76 7.20
C PRO A 104 7.36 5.82 6.16
N GLU A 105 6.90 4.66 5.68
CA GLU A 105 5.74 4.56 4.78
C GLU A 105 4.44 4.99 5.49
N CYS A 106 4.25 4.60 6.76
CA CYS A 106 3.12 5.05 7.57
C CYS A 106 3.21 6.56 7.86
N GLU A 107 4.40 7.08 8.19
CA GLU A 107 4.61 8.52 8.42
C GLU A 107 4.22 9.34 7.18
N SER A 108 4.60 8.88 5.99
CA SER A 108 4.25 9.52 4.72
C SER A 108 2.74 9.52 4.46
N VAL A 109 2.03 8.43 4.75
CA VAL A 109 0.57 8.37 4.64
C VAL A 109 -0.07 9.33 5.66
N VAL A 110 0.31 9.24 6.94
CA VAL A 110 -0.23 10.09 8.01
C VAL A 110 -0.02 11.58 7.72
N ALA A 111 1.16 11.96 7.22
CA ALA A 111 1.46 13.35 6.86
C ALA A 111 0.52 13.91 5.78
N ARG A 112 0.09 13.09 4.82
CA ARG A 112 -0.84 13.53 3.75
C ARG A 112 -2.25 13.82 4.28
N TYR A 113 -2.69 13.11 5.31
CA TYR A 113 -4.00 13.28 5.94
C TYR A 113 -3.98 14.19 7.18
N GLY A 114 -2.80 14.55 7.68
CA GLY A 114 -2.58 15.44 8.83
C GLY A 114 -2.59 14.75 10.19
N SER A 115 -3.23 13.57 10.32
CA SER A 115 -3.18 12.76 11.54
C SER A 115 -3.45 11.28 11.24
N LEU A 116 -3.08 10.39 12.18
CA LEU A 116 -3.35 8.95 12.05
C LEU A 116 -4.85 8.66 12.06
N GLU A 117 -5.62 9.36 12.90
CA GLU A 117 -7.07 9.25 12.95
C GLU A 117 -7.71 9.66 11.61
N ALA A 118 -7.25 10.77 11.01
CA ALA A 118 -7.74 11.21 9.71
C ALA A 118 -7.34 10.26 8.57
N ALA A 119 -6.16 9.63 8.66
CA ALA A 119 -5.69 8.68 7.67
C ALA A 119 -6.46 7.35 7.70
N LEU A 120 -6.82 6.88 8.90
CA LEU A 120 -7.61 5.67 9.14
C LEU A 120 -9.11 5.87 8.88
N GLY A 121 -9.62 7.08 9.13
CA GLY A 121 -11.02 7.41 8.97
C GLY A 121 -11.45 7.53 7.50
N PRO A 122 -12.78 7.47 7.24
CA PRO A 122 -13.32 7.80 5.93
C PRO A 122 -13.02 9.26 5.55
N THR A 123 -12.55 9.44 4.32
CA THR A 123 -12.43 10.74 3.66
C THR A 123 -13.81 11.34 3.36
N PRO A 124 -13.91 12.65 3.08
CA PRO A 124 -15.17 13.27 2.68
C PRO A 124 -15.81 12.60 1.46
N TRP A 125 -15.00 12.09 0.53
CA TRP A 125 -15.48 11.38 -0.66
C TRP A 125 -16.00 9.97 -0.32
N GLU A 126 -15.29 9.22 0.51
CA GLU A 126 -15.76 7.92 1.02
C GLU A 126 -17.07 8.05 1.82
N GLN A 127 -17.21 9.13 2.60
CA GLN A 127 -18.38 9.38 3.43
C GLN A 127 -19.67 9.50 2.60
N VAL A 128 -19.61 10.08 1.40
CA VAL A 128 -20.75 10.16 0.48
C VAL A 128 -21.33 8.78 0.18
N PHE A 129 -20.47 7.79 -0.08
CA PHE A 129 -20.90 6.43 -0.39
C PHE A 129 -21.39 5.68 0.85
N ILE A 130 -20.73 5.88 2.01
CA ILE A 130 -21.16 5.32 3.29
C ILE A 130 -22.58 5.79 3.62
N ASP A 131 -22.84 7.10 3.50
CA ASP A 131 -24.14 7.69 3.80
C ASP A 131 -25.21 7.22 2.82
N SER A 132 -24.87 7.11 1.53
CA SER A 132 -25.77 6.61 0.48
C SER A 132 -26.16 5.15 0.71
N ALA A 133 -25.23 4.32 1.19
CA ALA A 133 -25.47 2.89 1.46
C ALA A 133 -26.18 2.64 2.81
N LYS A 134 -26.14 3.60 3.74
CA LYS A 134 -26.65 3.47 5.12
C LYS A 134 -28.04 2.83 5.24
N PRO A 135 -29.05 3.16 4.39
CA PRO A 135 -30.37 2.54 4.48
C PRO A 135 -30.41 1.04 4.16
N LEU A 136 -29.36 0.51 3.53
CA LEU A 136 -29.25 -0.88 3.08
C LEU A 136 -28.43 -1.77 4.04
N VAL A 137 -27.85 -1.17 5.07
CA VAL A 137 -27.01 -1.86 6.06
C VAL A 137 -27.85 -2.25 7.27
N LYS A 138 -27.76 -3.50 7.71
CA LYS A 138 -28.43 -3.98 8.92
C LYS A 138 -27.61 -3.76 10.18
N ASP A 139 -26.30 -3.94 10.09
CA ASP A 139 -25.37 -3.83 11.21
C ASP A 139 -24.70 -2.47 11.26
N SER A 140 -24.23 -2.07 12.45
CA SER A 140 -23.50 -0.81 12.61
C SER A 140 -22.04 -0.95 12.18
N GLY A 141 -21.57 -0.04 11.35
CA GLY A 141 -20.15 0.13 11.04
C GLY A 141 -19.86 0.30 9.54
N PRO A 142 -18.74 0.95 9.18
CA PRO A 142 -18.40 1.22 7.78
C PRO A 142 -18.05 -0.04 6.98
N HIS A 143 -17.67 -1.14 7.65
CA HIS A 143 -17.31 -2.43 7.03
C HIS A 143 -18.43 -3.49 7.13
N ALA A 144 -19.62 -3.11 7.59
CA ALA A 144 -20.76 -4.02 7.65
C ALA A 144 -21.19 -4.45 6.22
N PRO A 145 -21.66 -5.69 6.03
CA PRO A 145 -22.20 -6.13 4.75
C PRO A 145 -23.43 -5.31 4.32
N ILE A 146 -23.52 -4.98 3.04
CA ILE A 146 -24.66 -4.24 2.45
C ILE A 146 -25.55 -5.25 1.76
N LEU A 147 -26.76 -5.50 2.28
CA LEU A 147 -27.64 -6.57 1.79
C LEU A 147 -26.94 -7.96 1.67
N GLY A 148 -25.97 -8.23 2.56
CA GLY A 148 -25.16 -9.45 2.53
C GLY A 148 -23.97 -9.44 1.58
N TRP A 149 -23.75 -8.36 0.82
CA TRP A 149 -22.58 -8.18 -0.05
C TRP A 149 -21.41 -7.58 0.74
N ASN A 150 -20.19 -8.13 0.59
CA ASN A 150 -18.98 -7.65 1.27
C ASN A 150 -17.66 -7.99 0.56
N ASP A 151 -17.68 -8.47 -0.68
CA ASP A 151 -16.48 -8.89 -1.40
C ASP A 151 -16.54 -8.52 -2.90
N LEU A 152 -15.38 -8.31 -3.52
CA LEU A 152 -15.26 -7.96 -4.93
C LEU A 152 -15.47 -9.13 -5.91
N GLN A 153 -15.56 -10.38 -5.42
CA GLN A 153 -15.76 -11.56 -6.25
C GLN A 153 -17.23 -11.70 -6.66
N SER A 154 -18.13 -11.24 -5.79
CA SER A 154 -19.56 -11.24 -5.98
C SER A 154 -20.03 -10.00 -6.75
N PRO A 155 -20.91 -10.14 -7.76
CA PRO A 155 -21.44 -8.99 -8.48
C PRO A 155 -22.27 -8.10 -7.54
N VAL A 156 -22.09 -6.78 -7.67
CA VAL A 156 -22.85 -5.79 -6.90
C VAL A 156 -24.29 -5.77 -7.41
N CYS A 157 -25.26 -5.93 -6.51
CA CYS A 157 -26.66 -5.98 -6.91
C CYS A 157 -27.22 -4.58 -7.28
N ALA A 158 -28.27 -4.56 -8.09
CA ALA A 158 -28.86 -3.32 -8.61
C ALA A 158 -29.33 -2.34 -7.51
N ALA A 159 -29.76 -2.85 -6.36
CA ALA A 159 -30.17 -2.02 -5.23
C ALA A 159 -28.99 -1.22 -4.65
N ILE A 160 -27.82 -1.87 -4.49
CA ILE A 160 -26.59 -1.22 -4.03
C ILE A 160 -26.10 -0.24 -5.09
N GLN A 161 -26.05 -0.65 -6.36
CA GLN A 161 -25.63 0.24 -7.45
C GLN A 161 -26.49 1.50 -7.53
N LYS A 162 -27.81 1.37 -7.39
CA LYS A 162 -28.74 2.51 -7.38
C LYS A 162 -28.49 3.47 -6.20
N ALA A 163 -28.19 2.93 -5.02
CA ALA A 163 -27.87 3.77 -3.86
C ALA A 163 -26.55 4.51 -4.05
N LEU A 164 -25.51 3.82 -4.54
CA LEU A 164 -24.18 4.42 -4.72
C LEU A 164 -24.08 5.38 -5.92
N SER A 165 -25.08 5.42 -6.79
CA SER A 165 -25.12 6.33 -7.94
C SER A 165 -26.00 7.57 -7.72
N SER A 166 -26.69 7.71 -6.57
CA SER A 166 -27.60 8.83 -6.33
C SER A 166 -26.87 10.16 -6.12
N GLU A 167 -25.76 10.14 -5.38
CA GLU A 167 -24.98 11.34 -5.04
C GLU A 167 -23.78 11.55 -5.97
N CYS A 168 -23.24 10.47 -6.54
CA CYS A 168 -22.09 10.51 -7.44
C CYS A 168 -22.39 9.69 -8.69
N PRO A 169 -22.54 10.33 -9.88
CA PRO A 169 -22.80 9.62 -11.12
C PRO A 169 -21.79 8.51 -11.37
N LEU A 170 -22.24 7.42 -12.00
CA LEU A 170 -21.35 6.33 -12.39
C LEU A 170 -20.46 6.77 -13.56
N PRO A 171 -19.26 6.18 -13.73
CA PRO A 171 -18.42 6.46 -14.88
C PRO A 171 -19.15 6.20 -16.19
N GLU A 172 -19.11 7.16 -17.11
CA GLU A 172 -19.74 7.03 -18.44
C GLU A 172 -18.76 6.52 -19.49
N THR A 173 -17.44 6.67 -19.25
CA THR A 173 -16.38 6.22 -20.15
C THR A 173 -15.46 5.19 -19.48
N ILE A 174 -14.75 4.40 -20.29
CA ILE A 174 -13.78 3.43 -19.78
C ILE A 174 -12.61 4.15 -19.09
N ALA A 175 -12.20 5.30 -19.63
CA ALA A 175 -11.18 6.15 -19.04
C ALA A 175 -11.57 6.63 -17.63
N ASP A 176 -12.82 7.09 -17.45
CA ASP A 176 -13.32 7.53 -16.14
C ASP A 176 -13.39 6.34 -15.16
N ALA A 177 -13.88 5.19 -15.62
CA ALA A 177 -13.95 3.98 -14.80
C ALA A 177 -12.55 3.54 -14.34
N ARG A 178 -11.56 3.59 -15.22
CA ARG A 178 -10.15 3.33 -14.90
C ARG A 178 -9.62 4.31 -13.87
N ALA A 179 -9.83 5.60 -14.06
CA ALA A 179 -9.34 6.63 -13.14
C ALA A 179 -9.95 6.46 -11.73
N GLU A 180 -11.24 6.16 -11.66
CA GLU A 180 -11.91 5.91 -10.39
C GLU A 180 -11.35 4.65 -9.69
N VAL A 181 -11.18 3.54 -10.41
CA VAL A 181 -10.59 2.32 -9.84
C VAL A 181 -9.17 2.55 -9.33
N LEU A 182 -8.32 3.25 -10.08
CA LEU A 182 -6.95 3.55 -9.63
C LEU A 182 -6.94 4.39 -8.35
N THR A 183 -7.88 5.33 -8.22
CA THR A 183 -8.04 6.12 -6.99
C THR A 183 -8.38 5.22 -5.80
N TRP A 184 -9.30 4.26 -5.99
CA TRP A 184 -9.64 3.29 -4.95
C TRP A 184 -8.50 2.34 -4.61
N GLU A 185 -7.74 1.88 -5.60
CA GLU A 185 -6.56 1.02 -5.40
C GLU A 185 -5.46 1.74 -4.62
N ASP A 186 -5.20 3.01 -4.94
CA ASP A 186 -4.23 3.83 -4.21
C ASP A 186 -4.67 4.02 -2.74
N ARG A 187 -5.95 4.33 -2.52
CA ARG A 187 -6.51 4.43 -1.17
C ARG A 187 -6.45 3.11 -0.39
N ALA A 188 -6.77 1.99 -1.04
CA ALA A 188 -6.66 0.65 -0.44
C ALA A 188 -5.21 0.32 -0.06
N ARG A 189 -4.23 0.70 -0.90
CA ARG A 189 -2.80 0.51 -0.63
C ARG A 189 -2.36 1.30 0.60
N GLU A 190 -2.83 2.53 0.75
CA GLU A 190 -2.53 3.36 1.93
C GLU A 190 -3.10 2.75 3.21
N LEU A 191 -4.35 2.29 3.17
CA LEU A 191 -4.98 1.61 4.30
C LEU A 191 -4.26 0.31 4.64
N ALA A 192 -3.78 -0.44 3.64
CA ALA A 192 -2.96 -1.64 3.85
C ALA A 192 -1.61 -1.34 4.52
N ILE A 193 -0.97 -0.21 4.19
CA ILE A 193 0.23 0.25 4.89
C ILE A 193 -0.09 0.55 6.36
N LEU A 194 -1.19 1.28 6.62
CA LEU A 194 -1.63 1.60 7.98
C LEU A 194 -2.12 0.38 8.77
N ALA A 195 -2.56 -0.69 8.10
CA ALA A 195 -2.96 -1.95 8.72
C ALA A 195 -1.81 -2.62 9.48
N THR A 196 -0.55 -2.25 9.21
CA THR A 196 0.63 -2.73 9.94
C THR A 196 0.73 -2.19 11.37
N ILE A 197 0.04 -1.08 11.65
CA ILE A 197 0.08 -0.38 12.95
C ILE A 197 -1.31 -0.24 13.61
N SER A 198 -2.39 -0.46 12.87
CA SER A 198 -3.77 -0.38 13.37
C SER A 198 -4.64 -1.45 12.73
N GLU A 199 -5.24 -2.32 13.54
CA GLU A 199 -6.22 -3.29 13.04
C GLU A 199 -7.44 -2.58 12.43
N GLY A 200 -8.02 -3.19 11.38
CA GLY A 200 -9.23 -2.68 10.75
C GLY A 200 -9.03 -1.58 9.70
N ALA A 201 -7.79 -1.21 9.38
CA ALA A 201 -7.52 -0.29 8.27
C ALA A 201 -7.83 -0.96 6.91
N ALA A 202 -9.06 -0.78 6.44
CA ALA A 202 -9.55 -1.33 5.17
C ALA A 202 -10.53 -0.35 4.52
N LEU A 203 -10.83 -0.55 3.23
CA LEU A 203 -11.88 0.24 2.58
C LEU A 203 -13.26 -0.09 3.20
N PRO A 204 -14.12 0.92 3.45
CA PRO A 204 -15.52 0.71 3.80
C PRO A 204 -16.26 -0.12 2.73
N THR A 205 -17.23 -0.94 3.13
CA THR A 205 -17.96 -1.85 2.23
C THR A 205 -18.64 -1.09 1.08
N ALA A 206 -19.19 0.09 1.36
CA ALA A 206 -19.81 0.94 0.33
C ALA A 206 -18.82 1.40 -0.73
N CYS A 207 -17.59 1.73 -0.32
CA CYS A 207 -16.51 2.15 -1.20
C CYS A 207 -15.98 0.95 -2.01
N LEU A 208 -15.88 -0.22 -1.38
CA LEU A 208 -15.54 -1.47 -2.06
C LEU A 208 -16.59 -1.83 -3.12
N ALA A 209 -17.88 -1.66 -2.83
CA ALA A 209 -18.96 -1.87 -3.80
C ALA A 209 -18.86 -0.88 -4.97
N ARG A 210 -18.57 0.39 -4.68
CA ARG A 210 -18.37 1.41 -5.72
C ARG A 210 -17.18 1.05 -6.62
N MET A 211 -16.05 0.66 -6.03
CA MET A 211 -14.89 0.15 -6.76
C MET A 211 -15.27 -1.06 -7.62
N GLY A 212 -16.06 -2.01 -7.10
CA GLY A 212 -16.52 -3.18 -7.85
C GLY A 212 -17.37 -2.82 -9.08
N ILE A 213 -18.23 -1.81 -8.99
CA ILE A 213 -19.01 -1.31 -10.13
C ILE A 213 -18.09 -0.66 -11.17
N ALA A 214 -17.21 0.25 -10.75
CA ALA A 214 -16.26 0.90 -11.64
C ALA A 214 -15.32 -0.13 -12.31
N LEU A 215 -14.92 -1.17 -11.58
CA LEU A 215 -14.13 -2.28 -12.09
C LEU A 215 -14.88 -3.05 -13.18
N ALA A 216 -16.17 -3.35 -12.99
CA ALA A 216 -16.99 -4.02 -14.00
C ALA A 216 -17.13 -3.17 -15.27
N PHE A 217 -17.27 -1.86 -15.11
CA PHE A 217 -17.33 -0.88 -16.20
C PHE A 217 -16.03 -0.83 -17.00
N TRP A 218 -14.89 -0.74 -16.31
CA TRP A 218 -13.58 -0.80 -16.96
C TRP A 218 -13.36 -2.15 -17.65
N ARG A 219 -13.66 -3.26 -16.97
CA ARG A 219 -13.44 -4.62 -17.45
C ARG A 219 -14.24 -4.96 -18.70
N SER A 220 -15.54 -4.67 -18.73
CA SER A 220 -16.42 -5.23 -19.77
C SER A 220 -17.75 -4.52 -20.04
N GLU A 221 -18.33 -3.78 -19.10
CA GLU A 221 -19.72 -3.32 -19.21
C GLU A 221 -19.89 -2.04 -20.04
N LEU A 222 -18.93 -1.11 -20.00
CA LEU A 222 -18.99 0.08 -20.85
C LEU A 222 -18.59 -0.23 -22.29
N PRO A 223 -19.24 0.39 -23.29
CA PRO A 223 -18.82 0.23 -24.67
C PRO A 223 -17.52 1.00 -24.95
N VAL A 224 -16.64 0.41 -25.75
CA VAL A 224 -15.52 1.14 -26.36
C VAL A 224 -16.06 2.07 -27.45
N CYS A 225 -15.75 3.36 -27.36
CA CYS A 225 -16.18 4.39 -28.32
C CYS A 225 -15.03 4.96 -29.16
N ASN A 226 -13.77 4.77 -28.72
CA ASN A 226 -12.58 5.29 -29.39
C ASN A 226 -11.35 4.41 -29.09
N GLN A 227 -10.22 4.72 -29.72
CA GLN A 227 -8.98 3.97 -29.53
C GLN A 227 -8.47 4.02 -28.08
N ALA A 228 -8.58 5.15 -27.38
CA ALA A 228 -8.11 5.29 -26.01
C ALA A 228 -8.90 4.41 -25.03
N ASP A 229 -10.22 4.28 -25.23
CA ASP A 229 -11.08 3.35 -24.50
C ASP A 229 -10.62 1.89 -24.66
N PHE A 230 -10.22 1.50 -25.87
CA PHE A 230 -9.72 0.17 -26.15
C PHE A 230 -8.34 -0.06 -25.52
N GLU A 231 -7.44 0.90 -25.60
CA GLU A 231 -6.13 0.85 -24.94
C GLU A 231 -6.29 0.73 -23.41
N ALA A 232 -7.20 1.49 -22.81
CA ALA A 232 -7.51 1.40 -21.38
C ALA A 232 -8.05 0.01 -21.01
N ARG A 233 -8.89 -0.60 -21.84
CA ARG A 233 -9.38 -1.96 -21.58
C ARG A 233 -8.32 -3.04 -21.82
N LEU A 234 -7.44 -2.85 -22.81
CA LEU A 234 -6.30 -3.72 -23.04
C LEU A 234 -5.33 -3.68 -21.86
N ASP A 235 -5.08 -2.49 -21.29
CA ASP A 235 -4.30 -2.29 -20.06
C ASP A 235 -4.86 -3.10 -18.89
N TYR A 236 -6.19 -3.07 -18.70
CA TYR A 236 -6.85 -3.92 -17.69
C TYR A 236 -6.52 -5.40 -17.89
N TRP A 237 -6.79 -5.95 -19.07
CA TRP A 237 -6.65 -7.38 -19.31
C TRP A 237 -5.19 -7.84 -19.36
N THR A 238 -4.26 -6.95 -19.67
CA THR A 238 -2.82 -7.25 -19.68
C THR A 238 -2.24 -7.30 -18.26
N ASN A 239 -2.66 -6.38 -17.38
CA ASN A 239 -2.06 -6.21 -16.05
C ASN A 239 -2.87 -6.87 -14.92
N ARG A 240 -4.18 -7.04 -15.09
CA ARG A 240 -5.11 -7.57 -14.07
C ARG A 240 -5.87 -8.81 -14.54
N GLY A 241 -5.98 -9.01 -15.86
CA GLY A 241 -6.63 -10.17 -16.45
C GLY A 241 -5.81 -11.44 -16.24
N GLY A 242 -6.18 -12.26 -15.25
CA GLY A 242 -5.48 -13.51 -14.96
C GLY A 242 -5.91 -14.71 -15.82
N ASP A 243 -6.93 -14.55 -16.67
CA ASP A 243 -7.52 -15.65 -17.44
C ASP A 243 -7.79 -15.31 -18.92
N ILE A 244 -8.22 -16.32 -19.67
CA ILE A 244 -8.57 -16.20 -21.09
C ILE A 244 -9.93 -15.53 -21.34
N SER A 245 -10.67 -15.15 -20.29
CA SER A 245 -12.02 -14.56 -20.44
C SER A 245 -11.98 -13.19 -21.13
N GLY A 246 -10.86 -12.48 -21.05
CA GLY A 246 -10.64 -11.18 -21.68
C GLY A 246 -10.65 -11.20 -23.21
N TYR A 247 -10.31 -12.32 -23.85
CA TYR A 247 -10.22 -12.39 -25.32
C TYR A 247 -11.57 -12.10 -26.00
N GLY A 248 -12.66 -12.64 -25.44
CA GLY A 248 -14.01 -12.40 -25.99
C GLY A 248 -14.43 -10.92 -25.88
N VAL A 249 -14.06 -10.28 -24.78
CA VAL A 249 -14.33 -8.85 -24.54
C VAL A 249 -13.54 -7.99 -25.52
N LEU A 250 -12.22 -8.23 -25.63
CA LEU A 250 -11.34 -7.46 -26.52
C LEU A 250 -11.70 -7.66 -28.00
N ALA A 251 -12.04 -8.88 -28.42
CA ALA A 251 -12.50 -9.15 -29.78
C ALA A 251 -13.77 -8.37 -30.12
N ARG A 252 -14.78 -8.41 -29.22
CA ARG A 252 -16.02 -7.63 -29.36
C ARG A 252 -15.74 -6.13 -29.49
N ASP A 253 -14.86 -5.62 -28.64
CA ASP A 253 -14.55 -4.19 -28.61
C ASP A 253 -13.75 -3.74 -29.85
N PHE A 254 -12.84 -4.57 -30.35
CA PHE A 254 -12.14 -4.34 -31.61
C PHE A 254 -13.11 -4.30 -32.80
N HIS A 255 -14.07 -5.23 -32.86
CA HIS A 255 -15.12 -5.22 -33.89
C HIS A 255 -15.94 -3.94 -33.85
N ARG A 256 -16.37 -3.50 -32.65
CA ARG A 256 -17.10 -2.25 -32.48
C ARG A 256 -16.31 -1.03 -32.99
N LEU A 257 -15.01 -0.97 -32.69
CA LEU A 257 -14.16 0.11 -33.20
C LEU A 257 -13.97 0.08 -34.71
N ALA A 258 -13.88 -1.11 -35.31
CA ALA A 258 -13.80 -1.25 -36.75
C ALA A 258 -15.10 -0.78 -37.43
N GLU A 259 -16.27 -1.13 -36.88
CA GLU A 259 -17.58 -0.69 -37.38
C GLU A 259 -17.78 0.83 -37.29
N GLN A 260 -17.26 1.44 -36.23
CA GLN A 260 -17.29 2.90 -36.03
C GLN A 260 -16.26 3.65 -36.89
N GLY A 261 -15.42 2.95 -37.66
CA GLY A 261 -14.35 3.54 -38.45
C GLY A 261 -13.17 4.07 -37.62
N GLY A 262 -13.14 3.76 -36.32
CA GLY A 262 -12.09 4.16 -35.38
C GLY A 262 -10.78 3.41 -35.61
N ILE A 263 -10.84 2.22 -36.21
CA ILE A 263 -9.65 1.48 -36.66
C ILE A 263 -9.71 1.38 -38.18
N LYS A 264 -8.84 2.14 -38.86
CA LYS A 264 -8.55 1.88 -40.27
C LYS A 264 -7.60 0.68 -40.30
N PRO A 265 -7.98 -0.47 -40.87
CA PRO A 265 -7.09 -1.61 -40.93
C PRO A 265 -5.78 -1.19 -41.60
N ALA A 266 -4.65 -1.53 -40.99
CA ALA A 266 -3.35 -1.33 -41.61
C ALA A 266 -3.33 -2.13 -42.92
N GLY A 267 -3.25 -1.43 -44.05
CA GLY A 267 -3.41 -2.03 -45.39
C GLY A 267 -4.77 -1.78 -46.05
N ALA A 268 -5.66 -0.96 -45.46
CA ALA A 268 -6.80 -0.41 -46.19
C ALA A 268 -6.28 0.34 -47.41
N GLU A 269 -6.53 -0.22 -48.60
CA GLU A 269 -6.12 0.35 -49.88
C GLU A 269 -6.54 1.82 -49.92
N THR A 270 -5.58 2.73 -49.93
CA THR A 270 -5.91 4.15 -49.97
C THR A 270 -6.67 4.43 -51.26
N THR A 271 -7.50 5.49 -51.29
CA THR A 271 -8.20 5.89 -52.53
C THR A 271 -7.20 6.05 -53.69
N LYS A 272 -5.97 6.49 -53.39
CA LYS A 272 -4.86 6.58 -54.34
C LYS A 272 -4.43 5.20 -54.86
N ASP A 273 -4.21 4.24 -53.96
CA ASP A 273 -3.80 2.88 -54.31
C ASP A 273 -4.91 2.15 -55.08
N ARG A 274 -6.17 2.37 -54.71
CA ARG A 274 -7.35 1.83 -55.41
C ARG A 274 -7.47 2.37 -56.83
N CYS A 275 -7.28 3.68 -57.03
CA CYS A 275 -7.22 4.25 -58.37
C CYS A 275 -6.09 3.65 -59.21
N ARG A 276 -4.91 3.43 -58.62
CA ARG A 276 -3.74 2.86 -59.31
C ARG A 276 -3.97 1.40 -59.69
N ARG A 277 -4.44 0.57 -58.77
CA ARG A 277 -4.75 -0.83 -59.02
C ARG A 277 -5.81 -0.98 -60.11
N LEU A 278 -6.89 -0.20 -60.06
CA LEU A 278 -7.94 -0.24 -61.09
C LEU A 278 -7.41 0.15 -62.47
N LYS A 279 -6.51 1.17 -62.55
CA LYS A 279 -5.89 1.57 -63.82
C LYS A 279 -4.92 0.51 -64.36
N ALA A 280 -4.15 -0.14 -63.48
CA ALA A 280 -3.23 -1.21 -63.85
C ALA A 280 -3.97 -2.48 -64.32
N ALA A 281 -5.03 -2.86 -63.61
CA ALA A 281 -5.85 -4.02 -63.96
C ALA A 281 -6.71 -3.79 -65.22
N ASN A 282 -7.06 -2.53 -65.53
CA ASN A 282 -7.90 -2.19 -66.67
C ASN A 282 -7.31 -1.00 -67.48
N PRO A 283 -6.27 -1.21 -68.30
CA PRO A 283 -5.60 -0.13 -69.02
C PRO A 283 -6.52 0.69 -69.94
N GLY A 284 -7.53 0.05 -70.53
CA GLY A 284 -8.52 0.68 -71.42
C GLY A 284 -9.62 1.50 -70.73
N TRP A 285 -9.71 1.46 -69.40
CA TRP A 285 -10.73 2.25 -68.70
C TRP A 285 -10.43 3.75 -68.75
N SER A 286 -11.50 4.52 -69.00
CA SER A 286 -11.47 5.98 -68.92
C SER A 286 -11.39 6.43 -67.46
N LEU A 287 -10.84 7.63 -67.22
CA LEU A 287 -10.77 8.22 -65.87
C LEU A 287 -12.16 8.40 -65.24
N ALA A 288 -13.19 8.65 -66.06
CA ALA A 288 -14.57 8.76 -65.61
C ALA A 288 -15.11 7.42 -65.09
N ARG A 289 -14.76 6.31 -65.74
CA ARG A 289 -15.16 4.97 -65.30
C ARG A 289 -14.51 4.59 -63.97
N ILE A 290 -13.21 4.89 -63.81
CA ILE A 290 -12.49 4.69 -62.54
C ILE A 290 -13.06 5.58 -61.43
N ALA A 291 -13.42 6.83 -61.75
CA ALA A 291 -14.05 7.76 -60.81
C ALA A 291 -15.40 7.24 -60.29
N GLN A 292 -16.22 6.70 -61.19
CA GLN A 292 -17.50 6.07 -60.86
C GLN A 292 -17.31 4.85 -59.94
N GLU A 293 -16.31 4.01 -60.22
CA GLU A 293 -16.04 2.79 -59.44
C GLU A 293 -15.49 3.06 -58.03
N VAL A 294 -14.74 4.15 -57.87
CA VAL A 294 -14.14 4.54 -56.59
C VAL A 294 -15.06 5.48 -55.78
N GLY A 295 -16.07 6.08 -56.42
CA GLY A 295 -16.98 7.03 -55.79
C GLY A 295 -16.38 8.41 -55.56
N ILE A 296 -15.47 8.87 -56.43
CA ILE A 296 -14.81 10.18 -56.33
C ILE A 296 -14.91 10.96 -57.65
N SER A 297 -14.52 12.24 -57.64
CA SER A 297 -14.54 13.06 -58.86
C SER A 297 -13.45 12.63 -59.86
N ARG A 298 -13.73 12.82 -61.16
CA ARG A 298 -12.74 12.59 -62.23
C ARG A 298 -11.45 13.38 -62.02
N GLN A 299 -11.54 14.61 -61.50
CA GLN A 299 -10.38 15.45 -61.21
C GLN A 299 -9.51 14.86 -60.08
N ALA A 300 -10.14 14.29 -59.05
CA ALA A 300 -9.43 13.62 -57.96
C ALA A 300 -8.68 12.37 -58.46
N VAL A 301 -9.30 11.55 -59.32
CA VAL A 301 -8.62 10.40 -59.97
C VAL A 301 -7.41 10.87 -60.77
N HIS A 302 -7.55 11.93 -61.58
CA HIS A 302 -6.44 12.49 -62.36
C HIS A 302 -5.28 12.95 -61.45
N LYS A 303 -5.58 13.61 -60.32
CA LYS A 303 -4.58 14.00 -59.33
C LYS A 303 -3.86 12.79 -58.71
N HIS A 304 -4.59 11.74 -58.37
CA HIS A 304 -4.01 10.52 -57.78
C HIS A 304 -3.13 9.72 -58.75
N LEU A 305 -3.46 9.72 -60.05
CA LEU A 305 -2.69 9.03 -61.08
C LEU A 305 -1.51 9.87 -61.63
N LYS A 306 -1.61 11.21 -61.62
CA LYS A 306 -0.54 12.11 -62.09
C LYS A 306 0.62 12.24 -61.09
N ALA A 307 0.42 11.89 -59.82
CA ALA A 307 1.47 11.89 -58.79
C ALA A 307 2.39 10.64 -58.87
N LEU A 308 2.79 10.28 -60.09
CA LEU A 308 3.84 9.34 -60.45
C LEU A 308 4.98 10.15 -61.07
#